data_AF-A0A1Q7LF62-F1
#
_entry.id   AF-A0A1Q7LF62-F1
#
_cell.length_a   1.000
_cell.length_b   1.000
_cell.length_c   1.000
_cell.angle_alpha   90.00
_cell.angle_beta   90.00
_cell.angle_gamma   90.00
#
_symmetry.space_group_name_H-M   'P 1'
#
loop_
_entity.id
_entity.type
_entity.pdbx_description
1 polymer ?
#
loop_
_entity_poly.entity_id
_entity_poly.type
_entity_poly.pdbx_seq_one_letter_code
_entity_poly.pdbx_strand_id
1 'polypeptide(L)'
;CRVLWTYEWQPRGRDSVRAHRGAAIAGGKIIRGTADGYLIALDAASGRLLWVKQIANPNLGYFISMPPLVHGDLIYIGPAGSESAANGWIGAFRLADGDEVWRFNIIPADGELGADTWGPDPDARKHGGGALWTPLSYDVEKDLLYVSGGNPAPDFYDDARPGANLFTNSIIALDAKTGRLAWYNQFLPHDVHDYDITHVNPIFKIDSHTAIATTGKDGVLRVVDRDSHKVLYSIPFTTRLNADAPISTTPIRVCPGTLGGSEWNSAAYNPRLNLLVVPGNDQWCSQIFKDREAPSAEKANAGEGSYFGGPIDHDPFPQARGRITAFDAATGRERWRYQSPTPLVAAIALTASNLIFTGETGGYFDALDARSGKVLLRQNLGDSIQGGVITYSARNVQRVAVVSGDGGVISTRRMPEVIGGNPTITVFAVQKSVSKK
;
A
#
# COMPACT_ATOMS: atom_id res chain seq x y z
N CYS A 1 -8.49 23.08 16.67
CA CYS A 1 -8.60 23.35 15.22
C CYS A 1 -9.96 24.00 14.94
N ARG A 2 -10.10 24.82 13.89
CA ARG A 2 -11.41 25.32 13.40
C ARG A 2 -11.71 24.62 12.09
N VAL A 3 -12.88 23.99 11.96
CA VAL A 3 -13.36 23.45 10.68
C VAL A 3 -13.62 24.63 9.74
N LEU A 4 -13.00 24.62 8.56
CA LEU A 4 -13.22 25.66 7.55
C LEU A 4 -14.40 25.31 6.64
N TRP A 5 -14.47 24.05 6.22
CA TRP A 5 -15.56 23.47 5.45
C TRP A 5 -15.51 21.94 5.62
N THR A 6 -16.62 21.30 5.25
CA THR A 6 -16.74 19.84 5.15
C THR A 6 -17.37 19.52 3.81
N TYR A 7 -16.86 18.49 3.12
CA TYR A 7 -17.49 17.94 1.93
C TYR A 7 -17.82 16.48 2.17
N GLU A 8 -19.09 16.11 1.97
CA GLU A 8 -19.57 14.75 2.11
C GLU A 8 -19.96 14.21 0.73
N TRP A 9 -19.21 13.21 0.25
CA TRP A 9 -19.53 12.52 -0.98
C TRP A 9 -20.70 11.55 -0.73
N GLN A 10 -21.72 11.63 -1.57
CA GLN A 10 -22.80 10.64 -1.60
C GLN A 10 -22.48 9.63 -2.70
N PRO A 11 -22.18 8.36 -2.35
CA PRO A 11 -21.90 7.33 -3.34
C PRO A 11 -23.01 7.21 -4.37
N ARG A 12 -22.64 7.08 -5.64
CA ARG A 12 -23.55 6.93 -6.79
C ARG A 12 -23.66 5.48 -7.24
N GLY A 13 -22.93 4.58 -6.60
CA GLY A 13 -22.89 3.16 -6.90
C GLY A 13 -22.52 2.34 -5.67
N ARG A 14 -22.15 1.08 -5.89
CA ARG A 14 -21.71 0.18 -4.83
C ARG A 14 -20.47 0.74 -4.14
N ASP A 15 -20.52 0.78 -2.81
CA ASP A 15 -19.45 1.23 -1.93
C ASP A 15 -18.83 0.01 -1.25
N SER A 16 -17.72 -0.51 -1.80
CA SER A 16 -17.13 -1.79 -1.40
C SER A 16 -16.26 -1.68 -0.16
N VAL A 17 -15.17 -0.91 -0.23
CA VAL A 17 -14.19 -0.73 0.85
C VAL A 17 -14.09 0.76 1.19
N ARG A 18 -14.58 1.13 2.37
CA ARG A 18 -14.65 2.53 2.83
C ARG A 18 -13.32 3.13 3.30
N ALA A 19 -12.27 2.30 3.43
CA ALA A 19 -10.94 2.79 3.79
C ALA A 19 -10.34 3.63 2.66
N HIS A 20 -9.69 4.74 3.01
CA HIS A 20 -9.05 5.63 2.03
C HIS A 20 -7.73 6.18 2.56
N ARG A 21 -6.72 6.26 1.69
CA ARG A 21 -5.33 6.55 2.06
C ARG A 21 -4.91 8.02 1.88
N GLY A 22 -5.86 8.95 1.89
CA GLY A 22 -5.59 10.39 1.79
C GLY A 22 -6.04 11.06 0.49
N ALA A 23 -5.54 12.26 0.21
CA ALA A 23 -5.90 13.06 -0.96
C ALA A 23 -4.68 13.84 -1.44
N ALA A 24 -4.70 14.33 -2.67
CA ALA A 24 -3.67 15.24 -3.19
C ALA A 24 -4.14 16.69 -3.14
N ILE A 25 -3.19 17.63 -3.01
CA ILE A 25 -3.46 19.07 -3.10
C ILE A 25 -2.60 19.64 -4.23
N ALA A 26 -3.23 20.23 -5.25
CA ALA A 26 -2.53 20.83 -6.38
C ALA A 26 -3.37 21.90 -7.08
N GLY A 27 -2.76 23.00 -7.52
CA GLY A 27 -3.44 24.03 -8.32
C GLY A 27 -4.71 24.60 -7.68
N GLY A 28 -4.71 24.78 -6.36
CA GLY A 28 -5.88 25.24 -5.59
C GLY A 28 -6.98 24.20 -5.39
N LYS A 29 -6.73 22.92 -5.72
CA LYS A 29 -7.71 21.83 -5.65
C LYS A 29 -7.30 20.77 -4.63
N ILE A 30 -8.28 20.08 -4.07
CA ILE A 30 -8.13 18.80 -3.38
C ILE A 30 -8.65 17.72 -4.31
N ILE A 31 -7.82 16.72 -4.61
CA ILE A 31 -8.11 15.64 -5.55
C ILE A 31 -8.17 14.33 -4.77
N ARG A 32 -9.20 13.51 -5.02
CA ARG A 32 -9.40 12.25 -4.31
C ARG A 32 -10.18 11.24 -5.16
N GLY A 33 -9.86 9.96 -4.99
CA GLY A 33 -10.71 8.86 -5.42
C GLY A 33 -11.86 8.59 -4.45
N THR A 34 -12.86 7.84 -4.91
CA THR A 34 -13.97 7.37 -4.07
C THR A 34 -14.13 5.85 -4.22
N ALA A 35 -14.65 5.20 -3.18
CA ALA A 35 -14.84 3.76 -3.17
C ALA A 35 -15.79 3.26 -4.26
N ASP A 36 -16.74 4.09 -4.71
CA ASP A 36 -17.65 3.82 -5.83
C ASP A 36 -17.06 4.19 -7.21
N GLY A 37 -15.74 4.44 -7.29
CA GLY A 37 -15.01 4.50 -8.57
C GLY A 37 -14.94 5.89 -9.22
N TYR A 38 -15.16 6.97 -8.47
CA TYR A 38 -15.06 8.33 -8.98
C TYR A 38 -13.73 8.99 -8.61
N LEU A 39 -13.20 9.81 -9.53
CA LEU A 39 -12.19 10.83 -9.26
C LEU A 39 -12.89 12.17 -9.14
N ILE A 40 -12.64 12.88 -8.04
CA ILE A 40 -13.24 14.19 -7.76
C ILE A 40 -12.16 15.24 -7.53
N ALA A 41 -12.48 16.47 -7.88
CA ALA A 41 -11.74 17.64 -7.43
C ALA A 41 -12.65 18.64 -6.72
N LEU A 42 -12.19 19.10 -5.57
CA LEU A 42 -12.81 20.14 -4.76
C LEU A 42 -11.94 21.39 -4.78
N ASP A 43 -12.56 22.56 -4.71
CA ASP A 43 -11.85 23.80 -4.41
C ASP A 43 -11.27 23.74 -2.99
N ALA A 44 -9.96 23.92 -2.85
CA ALA A 44 -9.29 23.73 -1.55
C ALA A 44 -9.70 24.77 -0.50
N ALA A 45 -10.14 25.95 -0.93
CA ALA A 45 -10.53 27.05 -0.04
C ALA A 45 -11.96 26.89 0.50
N SER A 46 -12.88 26.40 -0.33
CA SER A 46 -14.32 26.36 -0.03
C SER A 46 -14.92 24.95 0.12
N GLY A 47 -14.22 23.91 -0.35
CA GLY A 47 -14.75 22.54 -0.40
C GLY A 47 -15.78 22.31 -1.51
N ARG A 48 -16.04 23.30 -2.37
CA ARG A 48 -16.99 23.18 -3.47
C ARG A 48 -16.48 22.17 -4.51
N LEU A 49 -17.34 21.24 -4.93
CA LEU A 49 -17.05 20.32 -6.04
C LEU A 49 -16.82 21.11 -7.34
N LEU A 50 -15.66 20.91 -7.96
CA LEU A 50 -15.28 21.55 -9.23
C LEU A 50 -15.60 20.65 -10.42
N TRP A 51 -15.22 19.38 -10.33
CA TRP A 51 -15.52 18.37 -11.34
C TRP A 51 -15.53 16.96 -10.73
N VAL A 52 -16.12 16.03 -11.46
CA VAL A 52 -16.27 14.62 -11.08
C VAL A 52 -16.23 13.73 -12.31
N LYS A 53 -15.49 12.62 -12.25
CA LYS A 53 -15.36 11.64 -13.34
C LYS A 53 -15.47 10.23 -12.78
N GLN A 54 -16.31 9.38 -13.38
CA GLN A 54 -16.29 7.96 -13.08
C GLN A 54 -15.13 7.34 -13.86
N ILE A 55 -14.13 6.82 -13.15
CA ILE A 55 -12.93 6.25 -13.77
C ILE A 55 -12.84 4.73 -13.58
N ALA A 56 -13.62 4.19 -12.64
CA ALA A 56 -13.72 2.77 -12.36
C ALA A 56 -15.20 2.37 -12.11
N ASN A 57 -15.60 1.17 -12.54
CA ASN A 57 -16.96 0.67 -12.38
C ASN A 57 -17.04 -0.32 -11.20
N PRO A 58 -17.72 0.02 -10.10
CA PRO A 58 -17.76 -0.86 -8.92
C PRO A 58 -18.58 -2.14 -9.13
N ASN A 59 -19.38 -2.23 -10.19
CA ASN A 59 -20.07 -3.47 -10.58
C ASN A 59 -19.13 -4.49 -11.25
N LEU A 60 -17.90 -4.07 -11.58
CA LEU A 60 -16.83 -4.93 -12.10
C LEU A 60 -15.73 -5.13 -11.04
N GLY A 61 -16.10 -5.06 -9.76
CA GLY A 61 -15.19 -5.32 -8.64
C GLY A 61 -14.24 -4.17 -8.28
N TYR A 62 -14.23 -3.09 -9.05
CA TYR A 62 -13.30 -1.97 -8.83
C TYR A 62 -13.69 -1.08 -7.65
N PHE A 63 -12.67 -0.54 -6.97
CA PHE A 63 -12.81 0.58 -6.05
C PHE A 63 -11.54 1.40 -5.96
N ILE A 64 -11.62 2.67 -5.57
CA ILE A 64 -10.45 3.54 -5.44
C ILE A 64 -10.17 3.80 -3.96
N SER A 65 -8.99 3.36 -3.51
CA SER A 65 -8.56 3.49 -2.12
C SER A 65 -7.19 4.15 -1.93
N MET A 66 -6.35 4.18 -2.98
CA MET A 66 -5.05 4.86 -2.97
C MET A 66 -5.19 6.39 -2.98
N PRO A 67 -4.19 7.14 -2.48
CA PRO A 67 -4.16 8.57 -2.72
C PRO A 67 -3.71 8.85 -4.17
N PRO A 68 -4.26 9.87 -4.85
CA PRO A 68 -3.72 10.30 -6.13
C PRO A 68 -2.30 10.89 -5.97
N LEU A 69 -1.46 10.72 -6.99
CA LEU A 69 -0.22 11.49 -7.14
C LEU A 69 -0.44 12.59 -8.18
N VAL A 70 0.03 13.81 -7.93
CA VAL A 70 -0.07 14.91 -8.92
C VAL A 70 1.31 15.44 -9.26
N HIS A 71 1.62 15.52 -10.55
CA HIS A 71 2.83 16.17 -11.05
C HIS A 71 2.50 17.00 -12.30
N GLY A 72 2.87 18.29 -12.28
CA GLY A 72 2.45 19.23 -13.31
C GLY A 72 0.93 19.29 -13.42
N ASP A 73 0.41 19.07 -14.62
CA ASP A 73 -1.02 19.09 -14.93
C ASP A 73 -1.68 17.69 -14.93
N LEU A 74 -0.96 16.66 -14.49
CA LEU A 74 -1.43 15.27 -14.48
C LEU A 74 -1.67 14.72 -13.08
N ILE A 75 -2.78 14.01 -12.92
CA ILE A 75 -3.16 13.20 -11.77
C ILE A 75 -2.94 11.74 -12.15
N TYR A 76 -2.21 10.99 -11.34
CA TYR A 76 -2.02 9.55 -11.50
C TYR A 76 -2.78 8.80 -10.41
N ILE A 77 -3.62 7.86 -10.83
CA ILE A 77 -4.44 7.04 -9.92
C ILE A 77 -4.92 5.76 -10.61
N GLY A 78 -5.07 4.69 -9.83
CA GLY A 78 -5.59 3.40 -10.27
C GLY A 78 -6.54 2.79 -9.23
N PRO A 79 -7.29 1.74 -9.59
CA PRO A 79 -8.21 1.08 -8.68
C PRO A 79 -7.60 -0.18 -8.05
N ALA A 80 -8.17 -0.54 -6.90
CA ALA A 80 -8.06 -1.83 -6.27
C ALA A 80 -9.15 -2.79 -6.79
N GLY A 81 -9.09 -4.08 -6.40
CA GLY A 81 -10.16 -5.04 -6.67
C GLY A 81 -9.74 -6.43 -7.17
N SER A 82 -8.48 -6.86 -7.02
CA SER A 82 -8.02 -8.20 -7.41
C SER A 82 -8.93 -9.31 -6.82
N GLU A 83 -9.23 -9.23 -5.52
CA GLU A 83 -10.10 -10.19 -4.81
C GLU A 83 -11.59 -10.03 -5.16
N SER A 84 -11.93 -9.06 -6.01
CA SER A 84 -13.24 -8.87 -6.60
C SER A 84 -13.22 -9.14 -8.11
N ALA A 85 -12.22 -9.90 -8.60
CA ALA A 85 -12.04 -10.28 -10.01
C ALA A 85 -11.78 -9.10 -10.97
N ALA A 86 -11.22 -8.00 -10.46
CA ALA A 86 -10.94 -6.81 -11.26
C ALA A 86 -9.49 -6.79 -11.79
N ASN A 87 -9.30 -6.40 -13.05
CA ASN A 87 -7.97 -6.21 -13.63
C ASN A 87 -7.40 -4.83 -13.31
N GLY A 88 -6.20 -4.77 -12.73
CA GLY A 88 -5.51 -3.55 -12.38
C GLY A 88 -5.09 -2.69 -13.58
N TRP A 89 -5.11 -1.38 -13.37
CA TRP A 89 -4.62 -0.38 -14.32
C TRP A 89 -4.22 0.91 -13.60
N ILE A 90 -3.30 1.66 -14.19
CA ILE A 90 -2.92 3.00 -13.76
C ILE A 90 -3.25 3.99 -14.88
N GLY A 91 -3.89 5.10 -14.54
CA GLY A 91 -4.23 6.14 -15.50
C GLY A 91 -3.64 7.49 -15.13
N ALA A 92 -3.41 8.32 -16.14
CA ALA A 92 -3.17 9.75 -15.98
C ALA A 92 -4.39 10.56 -16.43
N PHE A 93 -4.75 11.56 -15.64
CA PHE A 93 -5.91 12.41 -15.87
C PHE A 93 -5.51 13.89 -15.77
N ARG A 94 -6.12 14.76 -16.59
CA ARG A 94 -5.83 16.19 -16.54
C ARG A 94 -6.34 16.81 -15.24
N LEU A 95 -5.50 17.59 -14.57
CA LEU A 95 -5.86 18.30 -13.33
C LEU A 95 -7.00 19.34 -13.55
N ALA A 96 -7.12 19.85 -14.77
CA ALA A 96 -8.10 20.88 -15.13
C ALA A 96 -9.54 20.37 -15.04
N ASP A 97 -9.82 19.18 -15.57
CA ASP A 97 -11.18 18.65 -15.80
C ASP A 97 -11.35 17.15 -15.50
N GLY A 98 -10.28 16.45 -15.17
CA GLY A 98 -10.28 15.02 -14.86
C GLY A 98 -10.32 14.11 -16.09
N ASP A 99 -10.18 14.63 -17.31
CA ASP A 99 -10.18 13.80 -18.51
C ASP A 99 -8.96 12.90 -18.59
N GLU A 100 -9.16 11.64 -19.00
CA GLU A 100 -8.10 10.66 -19.18
C GLU A 100 -7.15 11.07 -20.32
N VAL A 101 -5.85 10.97 -20.06
CA VAL A 101 -4.77 11.26 -21.01
C VAL A 101 -4.18 9.95 -21.53
N TRP A 102 -3.88 9.03 -20.63
CA TRP A 102 -3.40 7.70 -20.95
C TRP A 102 -3.78 6.71 -19.86
N ARG A 103 -3.74 5.42 -20.21
CA ARG A 103 -3.95 4.30 -19.30
C ARG A 103 -2.98 3.16 -19.63
N PHE A 104 -2.42 2.56 -18.59
CA PHE A 104 -1.61 1.34 -18.66
C PHE A 104 -2.33 0.22 -17.90
N ASN A 105 -2.62 -0.89 -18.59
CA ASN A 105 -3.21 -2.08 -17.96
C ASN A 105 -2.09 -2.96 -17.41
N ILE A 106 -2.23 -3.40 -16.16
CA ILE A 106 -1.23 -4.27 -15.50
C ILE A 106 -1.27 -5.68 -16.10
N ILE A 107 -2.47 -6.13 -16.47
CA ILE A 107 -2.67 -7.40 -17.18
C ILE A 107 -2.60 -7.11 -18.69
N PRO A 108 -1.62 -7.69 -19.42
CA PRO A 108 -1.38 -7.39 -20.83
C PRO A 108 -2.47 -7.96 -21.74
N ALA A 109 -2.80 -7.25 -22.82
CA ALA A 109 -3.68 -7.74 -23.87
C ALA A 109 -2.96 -8.74 -24.80
N ASP A 110 -3.71 -9.42 -25.69
CA ASP A 110 -3.15 -10.39 -26.62
C ASP A 110 -2.08 -9.74 -27.52
N GLY A 111 -0.91 -10.38 -27.61
CA GLY A 111 0.22 -9.88 -28.39
C GLY A 111 1.04 -8.79 -27.69
N GLU A 112 0.65 -8.33 -26.49
CA GLU A 112 1.48 -7.43 -25.68
C GLU A 112 2.56 -8.20 -24.92
N LEU A 113 3.62 -7.49 -24.53
CA LEU A 113 4.70 -8.05 -23.72
C LEU A 113 4.14 -8.65 -22.43
N GLY A 114 4.50 -9.89 -22.13
CA GLY A 114 4.10 -10.60 -20.92
C GLY A 114 2.79 -11.39 -21.05
N ALA A 115 2.02 -11.22 -22.13
CA ALA A 115 0.77 -11.97 -22.34
C ALA A 115 1.00 -13.49 -22.42
N ASP A 116 2.14 -13.90 -22.99
CA ASP A 116 2.61 -15.27 -23.07
C ASP A 116 2.88 -15.92 -21.70
N THR A 117 3.06 -15.11 -20.65
CA THR A 117 3.30 -15.60 -19.29
C THR A 117 2.05 -16.01 -18.52
N TRP A 118 0.87 -15.89 -19.13
CA TRP A 118 -0.42 -16.31 -18.54
C TRP A 118 -0.91 -17.66 -19.03
N GLY A 119 -0.07 -18.36 -19.79
CA GLY A 119 -0.42 -19.61 -20.41
C GLY A 119 -1.19 -19.45 -21.71
N PRO A 120 -1.59 -20.59 -22.31
CA PRO A 120 -2.21 -20.60 -23.64
C PRO A 120 -3.69 -20.19 -23.65
N ASP A 121 -4.36 -20.23 -22.51
CA ASP A 121 -5.77 -19.85 -22.39
C ASP A 121 -5.89 -18.32 -22.22
N PRO A 122 -6.48 -17.59 -23.19
CA PRO A 122 -6.68 -16.15 -23.05
C PRO A 122 -7.59 -15.77 -21.87
N ASP A 123 -8.43 -16.69 -21.37
CA ASP A 123 -9.35 -16.41 -20.28
C ASP A 123 -8.63 -16.17 -18.94
N ALA A 124 -7.40 -16.69 -18.79
CA ALA A 124 -6.53 -16.44 -17.64
C ALA A 124 -6.30 -14.95 -17.36
N ARG A 125 -6.41 -14.10 -18.38
CA ARG A 125 -6.19 -12.64 -18.29
C ARG A 125 -7.46 -11.82 -18.14
N LYS A 126 -8.66 -12.40 -18.25
CA LYS A 126 -9.91 -11.65 -18.12
C LYS A 126 -10.13 -11.08 -16.70
N HIS A 127 -9.66 -11.81 -15.69
CA HIS A 127 -9.79 -11.49 -14.26
C HIS A 127 -8.46 -11.72 -13.51
N GLY A 128 -7.35 -11.37 -14.15
CA GLY A 128 -5.99 -11.67 -13.69
C GLY A 128 -5.49 -10.86 -12.49
N GLY A 129 -6.27 -9.90 -11.95
CA GLY A 129 -5.86 -9.12 -10.78
C GLY A 129 -4.87 -8.00 -11.13
N GLY A 130 -3.79 -7.86 -10.35
CA GLY A 130 -2.76 -6.83 -10.50
C GLY A 130 -3.22 -5.45 -10.05
N ALA A 131 -4.23 -5.37 -9.19
CA ALA A 131 -4.84 -4.11 -8.77
C ALA A 131 -3.88 -3.22 -7.98
N LEU A 132 -4.13 -1.90 -7.99
CA LEU A 132 -3.25 -0.91 -7.38
C LEU A 132 -3.98 -0.18 -6.26
N TRP A 133 -3.39 -0.21 -5.06
CA TRP A 133 -4.07 0.29 -3.86
C TRP A 133 -3.18 1.11 -2.93
N THR A 134 -1.89 1.21 -3.22
CA THR A 134 -0.90 1.93 -2.41
C THR A 134 -0.38 3.20 -3.10
N PRO A 135 0.33 4.08 -2.37
CA PRO A 135 0.90 5.30 -2.95
C PRO A 135 1.91 5.02 -4.08
N LEU A 136 1.92 5.90 -5.07
CA LEU A 136 2.85 5.87 -6.21
C LEU A 136 4.14 6.64 -5.90
N SER A 137 5.14 6.50 -6.77
CA SER A 137 6.34 7.35 -6.75
C SER A 137 6.69 7.92 -8.11
N TYR A 138 7.39 9.05 -8.10
CA TYR A 138 7.72 9.79 -9.30
C TYR A 138 9.20 10.21 -9.29
N ASP A 139 9.90 9.90 -10.38
CA ASP A 139 11.28 10.28 -10.59
C ASP A 139 11.35 11.55 -11.44
N VAL A 140 11.57 12.69 -10.80
CA VAL A 140 11.62 14.00 -11.48
C VAL A 140 12.79 14.11 -12.45
N GLU A 141 13.90 13.40 -12.20
CA GLU A 141 15.07 13.47 -13.09
C GLU A 141 14.86 12.68 -14.38
N LYS A 142 14.06 11.61 -14.33
CA LYS A 142 13.82 10.71 -15.48
C LYS A 142 12.44 10.89 -16.13
N ASP A 143 11.56 11.65 -15.50
CA ASP A 143 10.16 11.79 -15.90
C ASP A 143 9.44 10.43 -15.94
N LEU A 144 9.74 9.58 -14.95
CA LEU A 144 9.16 8.24 -14.81
C LEU A 144 8.20 8.16 -13.62
N LEU A 145 7.05 7.56 -13.84
CA LEU A 145 6.14 7.10 -12.80
C LEU A 145 6.50 5.67 -12.42
N TYR A 146 6.73 5.42 -11.13
CA TYR A 146 6.92 4.08 -10.59
C TYR A 146 5.65 3.59 -9.90
N VAL A 147 5.31 2.35 -10.23
CA VAL A 147 4.06 1.71 -9.89
C VAL A 147 4.35 0.30 -9.38
N SER A 148 3.67 -0.12 -8.33
CA SER A 148 3.74 -1.50 -7.83
C SER A 148 2.57 -2.31 -8.38
N GLY A 149 2.86 -3.36 -9.16
CA GLY A 149 1.85 -4.34 -9.57
C GLY A 149 1.44 -5.21 -8.38
N GLY A 150 0.14 -5.28 -8.09
CA GLY A 150 -0.40 -6.14 -7.04
C GLY A 150 -0.37 -7.64 -7.38
N ASN A 151 -1.02 -8.43 -6.54
CA ASN A 151 -1.19 -9.89 -6.68
C ASN A 151 -1.92 -10.31 -7.98
N PRO A 152 -1.60 -11.46 -8.59
CA PRO A 152 -2.45 -12.08 -9.60
C PRO A 152 -3.70 -12.71 -8.96
N ALA A 153 -4.79 -12.77 -9.72
CA ALA A 153 -6.05 -13.36 -9.28
C ALA A 153 -6.55 -14.46 -10.25
N PRO A 154 -7.22 -15.53 -9.78
CA PRO A 154 -7.55 -15.82 -8.38
C PRO A 154 -6.33 -16.10 -7.51
N ASP A 155 -6.28 -15.64 -6.27
CA ASP A 155 -5.09 -15.75 -5.40
C ASP A 155 -4.61 -17.18 -5.19
N PHE A 156 -5.51 -18.11 -4.90
CA PHE A 156 -5.17 -19.49 -4.55
C PHE A 156 -5.53 -20.50 -5.63
N TYR A 157 -6.52 -20.21 -6.47
CA TYR A 157 -6.88 -21.09 -7.58
C TYR A 157 -6.03 -20.76 -8.81
N ASP A 158 -4.81 -21.29 -8.83
CA ASP A 158 -3.78 -21.02 -9.83
C ASP A 158 -3.95 -21.81 -11.15
N ASP A 159 -4.74 -22.89 -11.15
CA ASP A 159 -5.02 -23.71 -12.35
C ASP A 159 -5.58 -22.87 -13.51
N ALA A 160 -6.28 -21.78 -13.21
CA ALA A 160 -6.86 -20.86 -14.18
C ALA A 160 -5.85 -19.86 -14.78
N ARG A 161 -4.63 -19.78 -14.24
CA ARG A 161 -3.63 -18.77 -14.62
C ARG A 161 -2.19 -19.30 -14.52
N PRO A 162 -1.82 -20.34 -15.28
CA PRO A 162 -0.47 -20.88 -15.25
C PRO A 162 0.56 -19.85 -15.74
N GLY A 163 1.81 -19.99 -15.28
CA GLY A 163 2.93 -19.15 -15.72
C GLY A 163 3.21 -17.93 -14.81
N ALA A 164 4.13 -17.07 -15.21
CA ALA A 164 4.66 -16.01 -14.34
C ALA A 164 3.66 -14.86 -14.06
N ASN A 165 2.59 -14.72 -14.85
CA ASN A 165 1.53 -13.74 -14.65
C ASN A 165 1.99 -12.26 -14.70
N LEU A 166 2.81 -11.86 -15.68
CA LEU A 166 3.24 -10.46 -15.81
C LEU A 166 2.07 -9.49 -16.07
N PHE A 167 2.05 -8.28 -15.52
CA PHE A 167 3.09 -7.60 -14.73
C PHE A 167 2.79 -7.57 -13.22
N THR A 168 2.09 -8.58 -12.70
CA THR A 168 1.79 -8.69 -11.26
C THR A 168 3.07 -8.78 -10.43
N ASN A 169 3.01 -8.35 -9.17
CA ASN A 169 4.12 -8.37 -8.21
C ASN A 169 5.46 -7.85 -8.75
N SER A 170 5.39 -6.70 -9.41
CA SER A 170 6.51 -6.07 -10.10
C SER A 170 6.68 -4.61 -9.68
N ILE A 171 7.91 -4.10 -9.78
CA ILE A 171 8.09 -2.67 -10.07
C ILE A 171 7.83 -2.47 -11.56
N ILE A 172 7.00 -1.48 -11.88
CA ILE A 172 6.68 -1.06 -13.24
C ILE A 172 7.05 0.42 -13.36
N ALA A 173 7.91 0.74 -14.32
CA ALA A 173 8.29 2.11 -14.62
C ALA A 173 7.64 2.55 -15.94
N LEU A 174 6.89 3.64 -15.89
CA LEU A 174 6.17 4.19 -17.03
C LEU A 174 6.70 5.59 -17.34
N ASP A 175 6.83 5.92 -18.63
CA ASP A 175 6.95 7.31 -19.05
C ASP A 175 5.73 8.09 -18.54
N ALA A 176 5.96 9.11 -17.71
CA ALA A 176 4.87 9.75 -16.98
C ALA A 176 3.90 10.50 -17.89
N LYS A 177 4.34 10.96 -19.07
CA LYS A 177 3.51 11.74 -19.99
C LYS A 177 2.69 10.87 -20.93
N THR A 178 3.17 9.68 -21.26
CA THR A 178 2.58 8.82 -22.30
C THR A 178 2.04 7.50 -21.76
N GLY A 179 2.42 7.08 -20.55
CA GLY A 179 2.05 5.79 -19.97
C GLY A 179 2.78 4.60 -20.59
N ARG A 180 3.75 4.83 -21.48
CA ARG A 180 4.51 3.76 -22.13
C ARG A 180 5.43 3.07 -21.12
N LEU A 181 5.46 1.75 -21.15
CA LEU A 181 6.38 0.95 -20.35
C LEU A 181 7.83 1.30 -20.70
N ALA A 182 8.60 1.76 -19.71
CA ALA A 182 10.03 2.00 -19.82
C ALA A 182 10.81 0.73 -19.44
N TRP A 183 10.48 0.15 -18.29
CA TRP A 183 11.06 -1.10 -17.79
C TRP A 183 10.20 -1.69 -16.67
N TYR A 184 10.44 -2.95 -16.33
CA TYR A 184 9.84 -3.61 -15.18
C TYR A 184 10.82 -4.60 -14.54
N ASN A 185 10.61 -4.88 -13.25
CA ASN A 185 11.26 -5.96 -12.51
C ASN A 185 10.20 -6.75 -11.73
N GLN A 186 9.95 -8.00 -12.10
CA GLN A 186 9.04 -8.90 -11.37
C GLN A 186 9.78 -9.62 -10.23
N PHE A 187 9.15 -9.69 -9.06
CA PHE A 187 9.75 -10.28 -7.86
C PHE A 187 9.10 -11.57 -7.39
N LEU A 188 7.80 -11.73 -7.64
CA LEU A 188 7.02 -12.90 -7.24
C LEU A 188 6.27 -13.41 -8.47
N PRO A 189 6.96 -14.11 -9.39
CA PRO A 189 6.29 -14.76 -10.51
C PRO A 189 5.36 -15.87 -9.98
N HIS A 190 4.19 -16.00 -10.59
CA HIS A 190 3.21 -17.04 -10.23
C HIS A 190 2.85 -17.04 -8.73
N ASP A 191 2.54 -15.86 -8.18
CA ASP A 191 2.14 -15.75 -6.78
C ASP A 191 0.83 -16.50 -6.49
N VAL A 192 0.80 -17.15 -5.33
CA VAL A 192 -0.31 -17.98 -4.86
C VAL A 192 -0.63 -17.74 -3.37
N HIS A 193 -0.14 -16.65 -2.80
CA HIS A 193 -0.23 -16.36 -1.37
C HIS A 193 -0.91 -15.03 -1.05
N ASP A 194 -1.41 -14.31 -2.06
CA ASP A 194 -1.83 -12.91 -1.93
C ASP A 194 -0.67 -12.04 -1.43
N TYR A 195 0.48 -12.14 -2.09
CA TYR A 195 1.69 -11.41 -1.72
C TYR A 195 1.96 -10.23 -2.66
N ASP A 196 1.07 -9.25 -2.65
CA ASP A 196 1.28 -7.98 -3.36
C ASP A 196 2.69 -7.42 -3.12
N ILE A 197 3.34 -6.99 -4.19
CA ILE A 197 4.34 -5.92 -4.07
C ILE A 197 3.57 -4.63 -3.87
N THR A 198 3.80 -3.99 -2.72
CA THR A 198 2.94 -2.91 -2.26
C THR A 198 3.55 -1.53 -2.47
N HIS A 199 4.86 -1.40 -2.64
CA HIS A 199 5.50 -0.09 -2.70
C HIS A 199 6.67 -0.04 -3.66
N VAL A 200 6.89 1.13 -4.29
CA VAL A 200 8.09 1.44 -5.07
C VAL A 200 8.71 2.75 -4.57
N ASN A 201 8.98 2.78 -3.26
CA ASN A 201 9.49 3.95 -2.57
C ASN A 201 10.15 3.58 -1.22
N PRO A 202 11.04 4.44 -0.70
CA PRO A 202 11.52 5.68 -1.28
C PRO A 202 12.48 5.49 -2.48
N ILE A 203 12.65 6.55 -3.26
CA ILE A 203 13.80 6.74 -4.16
C ILE A 203 14.84 7.57 -3.37
N PHE A 204 16.08 7.12 -3.30
CA PHE A 204 17.10 7.72 -2.45
C PHE A 204 18.52 7.48 -2.98
N LYS A 205 19.48 8.24 -2.49
CA LYS A 205 20.89 8.09 -2.87
C LYS A 205 21.61 7.17 -1.90
N ILE A 206 22.42 6.26 -2.43
CA ILE A 206 23.35 5.41 -1.69
C ILE A 206 24.68 5.52 -2.40
N ASP A 207 25.73 5.96 -1.72
CA ASP A 207 27.06 6.11 -2.30
C ASP A 207 27.00 6.89 -3.64
N SER A 208 27.38 6.26 -4.76
CA SER A 208 27.29 6.82 -6.12
C SER A 208 26.00 6.48 -6.88
N HIS A 209 25.08 5.73 -6.27
CA HIS A 209 23.87 5.19 -6.89
C HIS A 209 22.63 5.96 -6.46
N THR A 210 21.66 6.05 -7.37
CA THR A 210 20.26 6.31 -6.98
C THR A 210 19.57 4.97 -6.92
N ALA A 211 18.90 4.69 -5.81
CA ALA A 211 18.27 3.41 -5.53
C ALA A 211 16.79 3.60 -5.21
N ILE A 212 16.04 2.52 -5.40
CA ILE A 212 14.61 2.43 -5.17
C ILE A 212 14.39 1.27 -4.21
N ALA A 213 13.72 1.53 -3.09
CA ALA A 213 13.27 0.48 -2.19
C ALA A 213 11.88 -0.01 -2.59
N THR A 214 11.64 -1.31 -2.43
CA THR A 214 10.33 -1.93 -2.59
C THR A 214 10.12 -2.97 -1.49
N THR A 215 8.90 -2.99 -0.96
CA THR A 215 8.44 -3.96 0.03
C THR A 215 7.13 -4.56 -0.45
N GLY A 216 6.78 -5.72 0.09
CA GLY A 216 5.53 -6.40 -0.22
C GLY A 216 4.98 -7.16 0.98
N LYS A 217 3.80 -7.74 0.76
CA LYS A 217 3.14 -8.64 1.68
C LYS A 217 3.97 -9.92 1.93
N ASP A 218 4.88 -10.28 1.02
CA ASP A 218 5.84 -11.39 1.21
C ASP A 218 6.87 -11.19 2.34
N GLY A 219 6.96 -9.98 2.90
CA GLY A 219 7.84 -9.70 4.02
C GLY A 219 9.30 -9.50 3.64
N VAL A 220 9.58 -9.13 2.38
CA VAL A 220 10.94 -8.92 1.86
C VAL A 220 11.12 -7.47 1.43
N LEU A 221 12.20 -6.85 1.92
CA LEU A 221 12.71 -5.58 1.42
C LEU A 221 13.66 -5.87 0.27
N ARG A 222 13.43 -5.23 -0.87
CA ARG A 222 14.34 -5.27 -2.02
C ARG A 222 14.79 -3.85 -2.33
N VAL A 223 16.05 -3.70 -2.70
CA VAL A 223 16.59 -2.42 -3.18
C VAL A 223 17.13 -2.63 -4.58
N VAL A 224 16.68 -1.78 -5.50
CA VAL A 224 17.01 -1.82 -6.92
C VAL A 224 17.77 -0.55 -7.29
N ASP A 225 18.81 -0.67 -8.08
CA ASP A 225 19.50 0.48 -8.67
C ASP A 225 18.60 1.12 -9.75
N ARG A 226 18.36 2.43 -9.64
CA ARG A 226 17.42 3.18 -10.49
C ARG A 226 17.79 3.14 -11.96
N ASP A 227 19.08 3.12 -12.28
CA ASP A 227 19.58 3.32 -13.64
C ASP A 227 19.89 2.00 -14.36
N SER A 228 20.45 1.03 -13.66
CA SER A 228 20.76 -0.30 -14.21
C SER A 228 19.65 -1.32 -14.00
N HIS A 229 18.66 -1.00 -13.17
CA HIS A 229 17.53 -1.85 -12.77
C HIS A 229 17.96 -3.15 -12.09
N LYS A 230 19.21 -3.27 -11.66
CA LYS A 230 19.69 -4.46 -10.95
C LYS A 230 19.23 -4.44 -9.50
N VAL A 231 18.79 -5.59 -9.02
CA VAL A 231 18.58 -5.80 -7.59
C VAL A 231 19.94 -5.73 -6.88
N LEU A 232 20.11 -4.75 -6.00
CA LEU A 232 21.30 -4.59 -5.17
C LEU A 232 21.30 -5.61 -4.03
N TYR A 233 20.16 -5.76 -3.35
CA TYR A 233 19.95 -6.79 -2.34
C TYR A 233 18.45 -7.04 -2.08
N SER A 234 18.16 -8.23 -1.53
CA SER A 234 16.83 -8.65 -1.07
C SER A 234 16.96 -9.31 0.30
N ILE A 235 16.19 -8.86 1.29
CA ILE A 235 16.30 -9.32 2.68
C ILE A 235 14.92 -9.42 3.35
N PRO A 236 14.66 -10.49 4.12
CA PRO A 236 13.41 -10.59 4.87
C PRO A 236 13.40 -9.61 6.05
N PHE A 237 12.27 -8.93 6.26
CA PHE A 237 12.01 -8.06 7.42
C PHE A 237 10.82 -8.52 8.26
N THR A 238 10.24 -9.69 7.97
CA THR A 238 9.23 -10.39 8.80
C THR A 238 9.54 -11.90 8.87
N THR A 239 8.78 -12.65 9.65
CA THR A 239 8.87 -14.11 9.75
C THR A 239 8.40 -14.75 8.45
N ARG A 240 9.23 -15.62 7.86
CA ARG A 240 8.90 -16.37 6.63
C ARG A 240 8.82 -17.88 6.91
N LEU A 241 7.61 -18.43 6.85
CA LEU A 241 7.31 -19.85 6.99
C LEU A 241 6.46 -20.27 5.79
N ASN A 242 6.90 -21.29 5.04
CA ASN A 242 6.20 -21.77 3.83
C ASN A 242 5.86 -20.67 2.81
N ALA A 243 6.55 -19.52 2.84
CA ALA A 243 6.24 -18.37 2.00
C ALA A 243 6.47 -18.61 0.50
N ASP A 244 7.25 -19.64 0.15
CA ASP A 244 7.53 -20.06 -1.23
C ASP A 244 6.93 -21.45 -1.52
N ALA A 245 6.13 -22.01 -0.59
CA ALA A 245 5.59 -23.35 -0.75
C ALA A 245 4.42 -23.33 -1.74
N PRO A 246 4.29 -24.31 -2.64
CA PRO A 246 3.10 -24.41 -3.47
C PRO A 246 1.88 -24.67 -2.58
N ILE A 247 0.74 -24.12 -2.99
CA ILE A 247 -0.55 -24.39 -2.36
C ILE A 247 -1.25 -25.56 -3.04
N SER A 248 -2.08 -26.27 -2.28
CA SER A 248 -2.87 -27.40 -2.78
C SER A 248 -4.23 -27.41 -2.09
N THR A 249 -5.04 -28.45 -2.31
CA THR A 249 -6.29 -28.65 -1.57
C THR A 249 -6.09 -29.05 -0.11
N THR A 250 -4.84 -29.15 0.37
CA THR A 250 -4.51 -29.42 1.77
C THR A 250 -4.07 -28.12 2.45
N PRO A 251 -4.65 -27.79 3.63
CA PRO A 251 -4.26 -26.62 4.42
C PRO A 251 -2.77 -26.57 4.72
N ILE A 252 -2.15 -25.43 4.45
CA ILE A 252 -0.78 -25.10 4.87
C ILE A 252 -0.79 -23.83 5.71
N ARG A 253 0.01 -23.78 6.77
CA ARG A 253 0.23 -22.55 7.55
C ARG A 253 1.39 -21.76 6.94
N VAL A 254 1.14 -20.51 6.58
CA VAL A 254 2.13 -19.61 5.94
C VAL A 254 2.36 -18.36 6.79
N CYS A 255 3.60 -17.91 6.84
CA CYS A 255 3.99 -16.61 7.38
C CYS A 255 4.87 -15.90 6.32
N PRO A 256 4.65 -14.61 6.00
CA PRO A 256 3.50 -13.80 6.41
C PRO A 256 2.15 -14.46 6.04
N GLY A 257 1.08 -14.14 6.77
CA GLY A 257 -0.26 -14.49 6.30
C GLY A 257 -0.68 -13.61 5.12
N THR A 258 -1.93 -13.70 4.67
CA THR A 258 -2.46 -12.83 3.61
C THR A 258 -2.63 -11.36 4.04
N LEU A 259 -2.54 -11.08 5.35
CA LEU A 259 -2.40 -9.72 5.89
C LEU A 259 -0.94 -9.20 5.85
N GLY A 260 -0.08 -9.93 5.15
CA GLY A 260 1.22 -9.51 4.68
C GLY A 260 2.27 -9.22 5.75
N GLY A 261 3.49 -8.97 5.28
CA GLY A 261 4.57 -8.36 6.04
C GLY A 261 4.54 -6.84 5.94
N SER A 262 4.35 -6.27 4.74
CA SER A 262 4.14 -4.84 4.51
C SER A 262 2.87 -4.64 3.69
N GLU A 263 1.87 -4.05 4.34
CA GLU A 263 0.56 -3.72 3.77
C GLU A 263 0.61 -2.38 3.00
N TRP A 264 -0.10 -1.33 3.44
CA TRP A 264 -0.24 -0.08 2.68
C TRP A 264 0.74 1.05 3.05
N ASN A 265 1.69 0.82 3.94
CA ASN A 265 2.70 1.82 4.29
C ASN A 265 4.13 1.29 4.03
N SER A 266 4.93 2.14 3.40
CA SER A 266 6.26 1.82 2.90
C SER A 266 7.37 1.93 3.95
N ALA A 267 8.58 1.58 3.53
CA ALA A 267 9.80 1.98 4.23
C ALA A 267 10.00 3.51 4.23
N ALA A 268 10.82 4.00 5.16
CA ALA A 268 11.30 5.38 5.24
C ALA A 268 12.84 5.42 5.24
N TYR A 269 13.43 6.47 4.66
CA TYR A 269 14.89 6.63 4.57
C TYR A 269 15.40 7.82 5.39
N ASN A 270 16.49 7.62 6.13
CA ASN A 270 17.24 8.69 6.81
C ASN A 270 18.66 8.81 6.22
N PRO A 271 18.94 9.87 5.43
CA PRO A 271 20.25 10.06 4.81
C PRO A 271 21.39 10.34 5.80
N ARG A 272 21.09 10.88 6.99
CA ARG A 272 22.11 11.20 7.99
C ARG A 272 22.65 9.94 8.68
N LEU A 273 21.84 8.89 8.76
CA LEU A 273 22.19 7.61 9.38
C LEU A 273 22.45 6.50 8.36
N ASN A 274 22.27 6.79 7.06
CA ASN A 274 22.22 5.80 5.99
C ASN A 274 21.29 4.62 6.34
N LEU A 275 20.04 4.93 6.71
CA LEU A 275 19.13 3.97 7.34
C LEU A 275 17.83 3.86 6.55
N LEU A 276 17.46 2.64 6.15
CA LEU A 276 16.10 2.31 5.75
C LEU A 276 15.36 1.70 6.93
N VAL A 277 14.18 2.21 7.22
CA VAL A 277 13.35 1.76 8.34
C VAL A 277 12.06 1.20 7.75
N VAL A 278 11.78 -0.07 8.00
CA VAL A 278 10.65 -0.80 7.41
C VAL A 278 9.68 -1.22 8.51
N PRO A 279 8.43 -0.73 8.49
CA PRO A 279 7.35 -1.23 9.34
C PRO A 279 6.77 -2.52 8.76
N GLY A 280 6.21 -3.38 9.62
CA GLY A 280 5.46 -4.52 9.15
C GLY A 280 4.71 -5.32 10.21
N ASN A 281 3.78 -6.14 9.74
CA ASN A 281 3.19 -7.20 10.53
C ASN A 281 4.19 -8.35 10.63
N ASP A 282 4.31 -8.93 11.81
CA ASP A 282 5.19 -10.07 12.03
C ASP A 282 4.46 -11.13 12.84
N GLN A 283 4.75 -12.41 12.58
CA GLN A 283 4.11 -13.52 13.29
C GLN A 283 2.56 -13.51 13.23
N TRP A 284 1.96 -12.84 12.23
CA TRP A 284 0.54 -12.97 11.90
C TRP A 284 0.40 -13.87 10.68
N CYS A 285 0.34 -15.17 10.94
CA CYS A 285 0.33 -16.20 9.92
C CYS A 285 -1.11 -16.56 9.53
N SER A 286 -1.29 -17.38 8.51
CA SER A 286 -2.61 -17.87 8.10
C SER A 286 -2.53 -19.30 7.61
N GLN A 287 -3.58 -20.09 7.84
CA GLN A 287 -3.82 -21.32 7.12
C GLN A 287 -4.56 -21.00 5.81
N ILE A 288 -4.00 -21.46 4.70
CA ILE A 288 -4.56 -21.29 3.35
C ILE A 288 -4.58 -22.62 2.61
N PHE A 289 -5.51 -22.78 1.68
CA PHE A 289 -5.53 -23.87 0.70
C PHE A 289 -6.36 -23.48 -0.52
N LYS A 290 -6.11 -24.17 -1.64
CA LYS A 290 -6.83 -24.04 -2.90
C LYS A 290 -8.12 -24.87 -2.88
N ASP A 291 -9.23 -24.31 -3.35
CA ASP A 291 -10.47 -25.05 -3.57
C ASP A 291 -10.37 -25.98 -4.78
N ARG A 292 -11.25 -26.98 -4.86
CA ARG A 292 -11.30 -27.91 -6.01
C ARG A 292 -11.90 -27.28 -7.26
N GLU A 293 -12.73 -26.25 -7.08
CA GLU A 293 -13.46 -25.59 -8.14
C GLU A 293 -13.00 -24.13 -8.24
N ALA A 294 -12.99 -23.60 -9.47
CA ALA A 294 -12.64 -22.21 -9.71
C ALA A 294 -13.66 -21.27 -9.06
N PRO A 295 -13.23 -20.14 -8.48
CA PRO A 295 -14.15 -19.14 -7.96
C PRO A 295 -14.92 -18.45 -9.11
N SER A 296 -16.10 -17.91 -8.79
CA SER A 296 -16.93 -17.18 -9.75
C SER A 296 -16.60 -15.69 -9.74
N ALA A 297 -16.13 -15.17 -10.87
CA ALA A 297 -15.87 -13.74 -11.05
C ALA A 297 -17.14 -12.90 -10.93
N GLU A 298 -18.27 -13.39 -11.45
CA GLU A 298 -19.58 -12.72 -11.34
C GLU A 298 -20.02 -12.56 -9.89
N LYS A 299 -19.93 -13.63 -9.08
CA LYS A 299 -20.25 -13.56 -7.65
C LYS A 299 -19.32 -12.60 -6.91
N ALA A 300 -18.02 -12.64 -7.20
CA ALA A 300 -17.05 -11.72 -6.59
C ALA A 300 -17.36 -10.25 -6.95
N ASN A 301 -17.66 -9.97 -8.21
CA ASN A 301 -18.09 -8.64 -8.69
C ASN A 301 -19.38 -8.16 -8.00
N ALA A 302 -20.32 -9.07 -7.71
CA ALA A 302 -21.54 -8.79 -6.96
C ALA A 302 -21.31 -8.65 -5.44
N GLY A 303 -20.16 -9.09 -4.92
CA GLY A 303 -19.85 -9.08 -3.49
C GLY A 303 -20.27 -10.33 -2.73
N GLU A 304 -20.62 -11.39 -3.44
CA GLU A 304 -21.09 -12.65 -2.91
C GLU A 304 -19.92 -13.62 -2.68
N GLY A 305 -18.88 -13.12 -2.00
CA GLY A 305 -17.62 -13.83 -1.77
C GLY A 305 -16.43 -13.13 -2.42
N SER A 306 -15.24 -13.69 -2.18
CA SER A 306 -13.98 -13.17 -2.71
C SER A 306 -13.43 -14.09 -3.80
N TYR A 307 -12.64 -13.53 -4.71
CA TYR A 307 -12.04 -14.22 -5.84
C TYR A 307 -10.70 -14.91 -5.49
N PHE A 308 -10.52 -15.37 -4.24
CA PHE A 308 -9.31 -16.11 -3.84
C PHE A 308 -9.28 -17.51 -4.46
N GLY A 309 -10.43 -18.21 -4.46
CA GLY A 309 -10.48 -19.63 -4.85
C GLY A 309 -9.95 -20.57 -3.76
N GLY A 310 -10.22 -20.21 -2.52
CA GLY A 310 -9.90 -20.99 -1.33
C GLY A 310 -10.11 -20.15 -0.05
N PRO A 311 -10.24 -20.78 1.12
CA PRO A 311 -10.45 -20.07 2.37
C PRO A 311 -9.14 -19.61 3.01
N ILE A 312 -9.28 -18.66 3.92
CA ILE A 312 -8.19 -18.11 4.74
C ILE A 312 -8.63 -18.22 6.20
N ASP A 313 -7.79 -18.82 7.03
CA ASP A 313 -7.95 -18.80 8.48
C ASP A 313 -6.71 -18.15 9.11
N HIS A 314 -6.89 -16.97 9.71
CA HIS A 314 -5.78 -16.24 10.30
C HIS A 314 -5.47 -16.78 11.70
N ASP A 315 -4.18 -16.79 12.06
CA ASP A 315 -3.80 -17.04 13.44
C ASP A 315 -4.50 -16.01 14.37
N PRO A 316 -4.87 -16.41 15.60
CA PRO A 316 -5.53 -15.52 16.56
C PRO A 316 -4.73 -14.23 16.81
N PHE A 317 -5.41 -13.08 16.86
CA PHE A 317 -4.79 -11.78 17.07
C PHE A 317 -3.80 -11.70 18.26
N PRO A 318 -4.05 -12.35 19.41
CA PRO A 318 -3.07 -12.37 20.51
C PRO A 318 -1.69 -12.95 20.17
N GLN A 319 -1.58 -13.72 19.07
CA GLN A 319 -0.32 -14.25 18.56
C GLN A 319 0.36 -13.31 17.56
N ALA A 320 -0.41 -12.40 16.96
CA ALA A 320 0.09 -11.45 15.97
C ALA A 320 1.02 -10.41 16.62
N ARG A 321 2.10 -10.07 15.93
CA ARG A 321 3.07 -9.05 16.35
C ARG A 321 3.27 -8.03 15.24
N GLY A 322 3.92 -6.94 15.58
CA GLY A 322 4.44 -5.98 14.63
C GLY A 322 5.96 -5.94 14.73
N ARG A 323 6.61 -5.44 13.69
CA ARG A 323 8.05 -5.21 13.69
C ARG A 323 8.38 -3.91 12.98
N ILE A 324 9.38 -3.22 13.51
CA ILE A 324 10.15 -2.21 12.78
C ILE A 324 11.56 -2.74 12.67
N THR A 325 12.05 -2.94 11.46
CA THR A 325 13.45 -3.30 11.22
C THR A 325 14.17 -2.15 10.55
N ALA A 326 15.33 -1.79 11.07
CA ALA A 326 16.18 -0.79 10.46
C ALA A 326 17.41 -1.43 9.83
N PHE A 327 17.65 -1.11 8.57
CA PHE A 327 18.72 -1.65 7.75
C PHE A 327 19.68 -0.53 7.37
N ASP A 328 20.97 -0.84 7.32
CA ASP A 328 21.92 -0.03 6.59
C ASP A 328 21.49 0.01 5.12
N ALA A 329 21.27 1.21 4.60
CA ALA A 329 20.62 1.40 3.31
C ALA A 329 21.51 0.99 2.13
N ALA A 330 22.83 0.88 2.31
CA ALA A 330 23.75 0.48 1.25
C ALA A 330 23.90 -1.04 1.17
N THR A 331 23.92 -1.70 2.33
CA THR A 331 24.30 -3.12 2.43
C THR A 331 23.12 -4.04 2.74
N GLY A 332 21.98 -3.50 3.15
CA GLY A 332 20.87 -4.29 3.66
C GLY A 332 21.14 -4.94 5.02
N ARG A 333 22.28 -4.66 5.66
CA ARG A 333 22.59 -5.24 6.97
C ARG A 333 21.66 -4.66 8.03
N GLU A 334 20.97 -5.51 8.76
CA GLU A 334 20.17 -5.09 9.91
C GLU A 334 21.04 -4.37 10.96
N ARG A 335 20.54 -3.24 11.44
CA ARG A 335 21.18 -2.41 12.48
C ARG A 335 20.52 -2.63 13.82
N TRP A 336 19.19 -2.68 13.82
CA TRP A 336 18.37 -2.96 14.98
C TRP A 336 16.97 -3.38 14.52
N ARG A 337 16.24 -4.02 15.43
CA ARG A 337 14.80 -4.29 15.27
C ARG A 337 14.06 -3.94 16.55
N TYR A 338 12.84 -3.47 16.39
CA TYR A 338 11.86 -3.28 17.46
C TYR A 338 10.68 -4.23 17.20
N GLN A 339 10.27 -4.99 18.21
CA GLN A 339 9.08 -5.84 18.13
C GLN A 339 7.92 -5.19 18.88
N SER A 340 6.83 -4.95 18.17
CA SER A 340 5.59 -4.45 18.74
C SER A 340 4.74 -5.61 19.27
N PRO A 341 4.06 -5.44 20.42
CA PRO A 341 3.10 -6.42 20.94
C PRO A 341 1.91 -6.69 20.01
N THR A 342 1.59 -5.77 19.10
CA THR A 342 0.50 -5.89 18.13
C THR A 342 1.00 -5.58 16.72
N PRO A 343 0.29 -6.02 15.68
CA PRO A 343 0.57 -5.67 14.28
C PRO A 343 0.90 -4.19 14.06
N LEU A 344 1.79 -3.91 13.11
CA LEU A 344 2.27 -2.57 12.82
C LEU A 344 2.17 -2.31 11.32
N VAL A 345 1.06 -1.66 10.95
CA VAL A 345 0.76 -1.26 9.58
C VAL A 345 0.78 0.25 9.37
N ALA A 346 0.93 1.05 10.43
CA ALA A 346 0.98 2.51 10.33
C ALA A 346 2.25 3.02 9.63
N ALA A 347 2.16 4.22 9.05
CA ALA A 347 3.31 4.85 8.40
C ALA A 347 4.40 5.26 9.39
N ILE A 348 5.65 5.23 8.92
CA ILE A 348 6.80 5.76 9.63
C ILE A 348 7.04 7.22 9.22
N ALA A 349 6.90 8.15 10.16
CA ALA A 349 7.41 9.51 10.01
C ALA A 349 8.80 9.61 10.62
N LEU A 350 9.82 9.60 9.76
CA LEU A 350 11.23 9.69 10.13
C LEU A 350 11.75 11.12 9.99
N THR A 351 12.36 11.65 11.05
CA THR A 351 12.75 13.07 11.12
C THR A 351 14.26 13.28 11.16
N ALA A 352 14.70 14.48 10.78
CA ALA A 352 16.11 14.87 10.77
C ALA A 352 16.78 14.86 12.16
N SER A 353 15.99 14.91 13.24
CA SER A 353 16.46 14.76 14.63
C SER A 353 16.65 13.28 15.02
N ASN A 354 16.47 12.34 14.09
CA ASN A 354 16.56 10.90 14.31
C ASN A 354 15.45 10.36 15.22
N LEU A 355 14.24 10.91 15.08
CA LEU A 355 13.03 10.35 15.69
C LEU A 355 12.18 9.67 14.63
N ILE A 356 11.65 8.51 14.99
CA ILE A 356 10.58 7.78 14.27
C ILE A 356 9.29 8.03 15.03
N PHE A 357 8.22 8.41 14.33
CA PHE A 357 6.86 8.36 14.85
C PHE A 357 6.05 7.35 14.06
N THR A 358 5.29 6.50 14.76
CA THR A 358 4.43 5.48 14.17
C THR A 358 3.27 5.16 15.13
N GLY A 359 2.41 4.20 14.75
CA GLY A 359 1.42 3.64 15.66
C GLY A 359 1.21 2.15 15.48
N GLU A 360 0.64 1.54 16.51
CA GLU A 360 0.34 0.13 16.61
C GLU A 360 -1.17 -0.12 16.44
N THR A 361 -1.56 -1.29 15.93
CA THR A 361 -2.99 -1.62 15.81
C THR A 361 -3.69 -1.78 17.17
N GLY A 362 -2.93 -2.01 18.25
CA GLY A 362 -3.42 -1.94 19.63
C GLY A 362 -3.74 -0.52 20.15
N GLY A 363 -3.56 0.50 19.32
CA GLY A 363 -3.93 1.90 19.61
C GLY A 363 -2.88 2.74 20.33
N TYR A 364 -1.63 2.27 20.32
CA TYR A 364 -0.50 3.02 20.86
C TYR A 364 0.18 3.84 19.76
N PHE A 365 0.34 5.14 20.01
CA PHE A 365 1.24 6.01 19.26
C PHE A 365 2.62 5.98 19.91
N ASP A 366 3.65 5.74 19.10
CA ASP A 366 5.02 5.61 19.57
C ASP A 366 5.95 6.65 18.94
N ALA A 367 6.91 7.11 19.74
CA ALA A 367 8.10 7.78 19.26
C ALA A 367 9.35 6.96 19.61
N LEU A 368 10.18 6.64 18.63
CA LEU A 368 11.39 5.83 18.80
C LEU A 368 12.64 6.63 18.41
N ASP A 369 13.76 6.35 19.08
CA ASP A 369 15.09 6.78 18.65
C ASP A 369 15.51 5.97 17.41
N ALA A 370 15.76 6.65 16.29
CA ALA A 370 16.08 5.98 15.02
C ALA A 370 17.48 5.32 15.00
N ARG A 371 18.36 5.59 15.96
CA ARG A 371 19.70 4.98 16.02
C ARG A 371 19.67 3.61 16.66
N SER A 372 18.68 3.37 17.52
CA SER A 372 18.64 2.20 18.41
C SER A 372 17.32 1.44 18.40
N GLY A 373 16.23 2.04 17.89
CA GLY A 373 14.88 1.50 18.04
C GLY A 373 14.31 1.61 19.45
N LYS A 374 14.97 2.37 20.35
CA LYS A 374 14.48 2.56 21.72
C LYS A 374 13.20 3.41 21.70
N VAL A 375 12.13 2.90 22.31
CA VAL A 375 10.90 3.65 22.54
C VAL A 375 11.18 4.78 23.54
N LEU A 376 10.91 6.01 23.14
CA LEU A 376 11.07 7.24 23.92
C LEU A 376 9.75 7.76 24.47
N LEU A 377 8.67 7.54 23.72
CA LEU A 377 7.30 7.87 24.09
C LEU A 377 6.39 6.75 23.62
N ARG A 378 5.42 6.39 24.46
CA ARG A 378 4.28 5.53 24.13
C ARG A 378 3.02 6.13 24.73
N GLN A 379 2.02 6.40 23.89
CA GLN A 379 0.77 7.00 24.31
C GLN A 379 -0.40 6.19 23.74
N ASN A 380 -1.29 5.71 24.61
CA ASN A 380 -2.53 5.07 24.18
C ASN A 380 -3.51 6.16 23.70
N LEU A 381 -4.03 6.01 22.47
CA LEU A 381 -5.01 6.89 21.83
C LEU A 381 -6.42 6.30 21.75
N GLY A 382 -6.60 5.07 22.25
CA GLY A 382 -7.89 4.43 22.46
C GLY A 382 -8.46 3.67 21.26
N ASP A 383 -7.82 3.72 20.09
CA ASP A 383 -8.24 2.98 18.90
C ASP A 383 -7.05 2.70 17.96
N SER A 384 -7.19 1.73 17.08
CA SER A 384 -6.17 1.23 16.15
C SER A 384 -5.56 2.36 15.31
N ILE A 385 -4.23 2.36 15.20
CA ILE A 385 -3.50 3.32 14.36
C ILE A 385 -2.95 2.56 13.16
N GLN A 386 -3.50 2.88 12.00
CA GLN A 386 -3.25 2.15 10.76
C GLN A 386 -2.83 3.07 9.61
N GLY A 387 -3.24 4.34 9.66
CA GLY A 387 -3.04 5.29 8.58
C GLY A 387 -1.67 5.97 8.58
N GLY A 388 -1.65 7.12 7.92
CA GLY A 388 -0.46 7.98 7.85
C GLY A 388 -0.17 8.66 9.19
N VAL A 389 1.11 8.74 9.52
CA VAL A 389 1.66 9.64 10.54
C VAL A 389 2.41 10.73 9.80
N ILE A 390 2.10 11.99 10.09
CA ILE A 390 2.74 13.14 9.41
C ILE A 390 3.36 14.09 10.42
N THR A 391 4.41 14.79 10.00
CA THR A 391 4.94 15.95 10.71
C THR A 391 4.90 17.20 9.84
N TYR A 392 4.58 18.34 10.45
CA TYR A 392 4.50 19.63 9.75
C TYR A 392 4.79 20.78 10.71
N SER A 393 5.10 21.96 10.17
CA SER A 393 5.20 23.18 10.96
C SER A 393 4.00 24.08 10.69
N ALA A 394 3.42 24.64 11.75
CA ALA A 394 2.42 25.69 11.64
C ALA A 394 2.66 26.73 12.74
N ARG A 395 2.64 28.02 12.39
CA ARG A 395 2.94 29.11 13.33
C ARG A 395 4.26 28.86 14.09
N ASN A 396 5.31 28.42 13.38
CA ASN A 396 6.65 28.13 13.90
C ASN A 396 6.71 27.09 15.03
N VAL A 397 5.76 26.14 15.04
CA VAL A 397 5.75 25.00 15.97
C VAL A 397 5.62 23.73 15.14
N GLN A 398 6.58 22.81 15.32
CA GLN A 398 6.49 21.48 14.76
C GLN A 398 5.35 20.71 15.44
N ARG A 399 4.56 20.02 14.63
CA ARG A 399 3.48 19.15 15.04
C ARG A 399 3.67 17.77 14.45
N VAL A 400 3.11 16.78 15.13
CA VAL A 400 2.93 15.42 14.62
C VAL A 400 1.45 15.12 14.68
N ALA A 401 0.87 14.65 13.58
CA ALA A 401 -0.54 14.27 13.51
C ALA A 401 -0.67 12.81 13.12
N VAL A 402 -1.63 12.14 13.76
CA VAL A 402 -1.93 10.73 13.56
C VAL A 402 -3.44 10.53 13.56
N VAL A 403 -3.91 9.58 12.75
CA VAL A 403 -5.31 9.13 12.72
C VAL A 403 -5.40 7.81 13.48
N SER A 404 -6.29 7.74 14.46
CA SER A 404 -6.74 6.48 15.06
C SER A 404 -8.18 6.20 14.63
N GLY A 405 -8.52 4.94 14.39
CA GLY A 405 -9.85 4.54 13.93
C GLY A 405 -9.89 3.10 13.42
N ASP A 406 -11.00 2.41 13.69
CA ASP A 406 -11.30 1.11 13.10
C ASP A 406 -11.80 1.22 11.66
N GLY A 407 -11.24 0.40 10.76
CA GLY A 407 -11.68 0.33 9.36
C GLY A 407 -10.71 -0.40 8.44
N GLY A 408 -11.21 -0.83 7.28
CA GLY A 408 -10.43 -1.54 6.28
C GLY A 408 -10.32 -3.05 6.51
N VAL A 409 -9.26 -3.65 5.97
CA VAL A 409 -9.04 -5.11 6.00
C VAL A 409 -8.54 -5.61 7.35
N ILE A 410 -7.79 -4.80 8.09
CA ILE A 410 -7.37 -5.08 9.48
C ILE A 410 -8.33 -4.30 10.39
N SER A 411 -9.46 -4.89 10.75
CA SER A 411 -10.50 -4.26 11.57
C SER A 411 -10.74 -4.99 12.88
N THR A 412 -11.52 -4.40 13.79
CA THR A 412 -11.91 -5.02 15.07
C THR A 412 -12.54 -6.41 14.92
N ARG A 413 -13.14 -6.72 13.76
CA ARG A 413 -13.60 -8.10 13.45
C ARG A 413 -12.47 -9.13 13.50
N ARG A 414 -11.25 -8.72 13.16
CA ARG A 414 -10.03 -9.54 13.19
C ARG A 414 -9.16 -9.24 14.42
N MET A 415 -9.53 -8.26 15.24
CA MET A 415 -8.81 -7.78 16.43
C MET A 415 -9.80 -7.52 17.58
N PRO A 416 -10.54 -8.55 18.05
CA PRO A 416 -11.65 -8.36 18.99
C PRO A 416 -11.23 -7.75 20.34
N GLU A 417 -9.93 -7.77 20.66
CA GLU A 417 -9.35 -7.17 21.86
C GLU A 417 -9.15 -5.64 21.75
N VAL A 418 -9.23 -5.06 20.54
CA VAL A 418 -9.14 -3.61 20.34
C VAL A 418 -10.52 -2.99 20.54
N ILE A 419 -10.63 -2.07 21.49
CA ILE A 419 -11.86 -1.32 21.73
C ILE A 419 -11.99 -0.32 20.57
N GLY A 420 -12.87 -0.60 19.61
CA GLY A 420 -13.15 0.30 18.50
C GLY A 420 -13.71 1.64 19.00
N GLY A 421 -13.29 2.73 18.37
CA GLY A 421 -13.67 4.10 18.68
C GLY A 421 -14.13 4.88 17.45
N ASN A 422 -14.44 6.16 17.66
CA ASN A 422 -14.71 7.06 16.54
C ASN A 422 -13.38 7.48 15.88
N PRO A 423 -13.28 7.50 14.54
CA PRO A 423 -12.11 7.99 13.85
C PRO A 423 -11.71 9.39 14.34
N THR A 424 -10.48 9.51 14.85
CA THR A 424 -10.00 10.69 15.55
C THR A 424 -8.63 11.11 15.01
N ILE A 425 -8.45 12.42 14.80
CA ILE A 425 -7.15 13.02 14.50
C ILE A 425 -6.55 13.56 15.80
N THR A 426 -5.44 12.98 16.23
CA THR A 426 -4.66 13.48 17.38
C THR A 426 -3.46 14.27 16.88
N VAL A 427 -3.23 15.46 17.45
CA VAL A 427 -2.11 16.34 17.08
C VAL A 427 -1.25 16.64 18.29
N PHE A 428 0.01 16.23 18.22
CA PHE A 428 1.04 16.46 19.23
C PHE A 428 1.89 17.69 18.89
N ALA A 429 2.33 18.38 19.93
CA ALA A 429 3.36 19.41 19.87
C ALA A 429 4.11 19.46 21.20
N VAL A 430 5.40 19.80 21.17
CA VAL A 430 6.15 20.06 22.40
C VAL A 430 5.59 21.32 23.06
N GLN A 431 5.21 21.25 24.33
CA GLN A 431 4.88 22.43 25.11
C GLN A 431 6.15 23.27 25.26
N LYS A 432 6.10 24.56 24.86
CA LYS A 432 7.16 25.49 25.25
C LYS A 432 7.17 25.53 26.78
N SER A 433 8.29 25.16 27.39
CA SER A 433 8.46 25.33 28.82
C SER A 433 8.23 26.81 29.13
N VAL A 434 7.17 27.11 29.87
CA VAL A 434 7.10 28.38 30.57
C VAL A 434 8.17 28.24 31.65
N SER A 435 9.35 28.80 31.42
CA SER A 435 10.33 28.94 32.50
C SER A 435 9.60 29.65 33.63
N LYS A 436 9.34 28.93 34.73
CA LYS A 436 9.03 29.59 35.99
C LYS A 436 10.27 30.42 36.31
N LYS A 437 10.20 31.71 36.03
CA LYS A 437 11.17 32.69 36.53
C LYS A 437 11.00 32.80 38.03
#